data_AF-A0A957PZK1-F1
#
_entry.id   AF-A0A957PZK1-F1
#
_cell.length_a   1.000
_cell.length_b   1.000
_cell.length_c   1.000
_cell.angle_alpha   90.00
_cell.angle_beta   90.00
_cell.angle_gamma   90.00
#
_symmetry.space_group_name_H-M   'P 1'
#
loop_
_entity.id
_entity.type
_entity.pdbx_description
1 polymer ?
#
loop_
_entity_poly.entity_id
_entity_poly.type
_entity_poly.pdbx_seq_one_letter_code
_entity_poly.pdbx_strand_id
1 'polypeptide(L)'
;LAARDQELAKALIVADSLAAPTPTYTPAATATPEGAMFAKAAGAEVAAANLAPTQTPVPLSQLVAAAPAAPAEAIAAAAEQLAEAPPADEVVAAQVSARAWDPRLNQLGVTLNEANVGPGQQYWRLIDARWTDESESGGKHHIYVEVLDESGNRIVGQPVTVTWAEGATTGATEDKRAPDYAFNFQMYAAGYAYRVHVDGLPSDELVGAGLGSIEQRMYGIHTSYYLTYQKVTKAQ
;
A
#
# COMPACT_ATOMS: atom_id res chain seq x y z
N LEU A 1 36.88 22.86 42.76
CA LEU A 1 36.12 22.81 41.50
C LEU A 1 35.12 21.65 41.49
N ALA A 2 35.51 20.41 41.83
CA ALA A 2 34.61 19.24 41.81
C ALA A 2 33.35 19.27 42.71
N ALA A 3 33.34 20.04 43.81
CA ALA A 3 32.17 20.08 44.71
C ALA A 3 31.00 20.95 44.19
N ARG A 4 31.28 21.95 43.33
CA ARG A 4 30.24 22.84 42.76
C ARG A 4 29.44 22.17 41.64
N ASP A 5 30.06 21.24 40.92
CA ASP A 5 29.40 20.47 39.86
C ASP A 5 28.40 19.45 40.43
N GLN A 6 28.69 18.84 41.58
CA GLN A 6 27.74 17.93 42.23
C GLN A 6 26.52 18.65 42.82
N GLU A 7 26.67 19.88 43.31
CA GLU A 7 25.51 20.67 43.77
C GLU A 7 24.63 21.13 42.61
N LEU A 8 25.21 21.55 41.48
CA LEU A 8 24.45 21.90 40.28
C LEU A 8 23.68 20.69 39.72
N ALA A 9 24.30 19.52 39.69
CA ALA A 9 23.63 18.29 39.24
C ALA A 9 22.45 17.90 40.16
N LYS A 10 22.60 18.07 41.48
CA LYS A 10 21.51 17.79 42.43
C LYS A 10 20.38 18.83 42.35
N ALA A 11 20.70 20.09 42.13
CA ALA A 11 19.70 21.15 41.98
C ALA A 11 18.81 20.95 40.74
N LEU A 12 19.37 20.44 39.64
CA LEU A 12 18.60 20.21 38.40
C LEU A 12 17.62 19.04 38.53
N ILE A 13 17.99 17.98 39.27
CA ILE A 13 17.11 16.83 39.54
C ILE A 13 15.93 17.22 40.46
N VAL A 14 16.16 18.13 41.41
CA VAL A 14 15.10 18.65 42.27
C VAL A 14 14.15 19.57 41.50
N ALA A 15 14.66 20.34 40.52
CA ALA A 15 13.82 21.21 39.69
C ALA A 15 12.86 20.43 38.77
N ASP A 16 13.29 19.28 38.23
CA ASP A 16 12.46 18.41 37.38
C ASP A 16 11.34 17.71 38.16
N SER A 17 11.64 17.30 39.40
CA SER A 17 10.66 16.61 40.27
C SER A 17 9.59 17.53 40.90
N LEU A 18 9.71 18.84 40.74
CA LEU A 18 8.72 19.84 41.17
C LEU A 18 7.85 20.36 40.01
N ALA A 19 8.07 19.91 38.78
CA ALA A 19 7.23 20.24 37.65
C ALA A 19 5.86 19.55 37.80
N ALA A 20 4.81 20.34 38.02
CA ALA A 20 3.44 19.82 38.08
C ALA A 20 3.08 19.14 36.75
N PRO A 21 2.38 17.98 36.77
CA PRO A 21 1.94 17.33 35.54
C PRO A 21 1.02 18.27 34.77
N THR A 22 1.34 18.47 33.49
CA THR A 22 0.49 19.23 32.57
C THR A 22 -0.87 18.53 32.48
N PRO A 23 -2.01 19.23 32.57
CA PRO A 23 -3.31 18.56 32.58
C PRO A 23 -3.54 17.79 31.27
N THR A 24 -3.62 16.47 31.39
CA THR A 24 -4.05 15.56 30.31
C THR A 24 -5.48 15.89 29.92
N TYR A 25 -5.66 16.39 28.70
CA TYR A 25 -6.99 16.55 28.12
C TYR A 25 -7.63 15.17 27.94
N THR A 26 -8.66 14.89 28.74
CA THR A 26 -9.52 13.71 28.56
C THR A 26 -10.66 14.08 27.62
N PRO A 27 -10.77 13.52 26.40
CA PRO A 27 -11.93 13.75 25.56
C PRO A 27 -13.17 13.12 26.22
N ALA A 28 -14.30 13.83 26.19
CA ALA A 28 -15.57 13.32 26.71
C ALA A 28 -16.07 12.14 25.87
N ALA A 29 -16.55 11.08 26.54
CA ALA A 29 -17.21 9.95 25.89
C ALA A 29 -18.43 10.45 25.10
N THR A 30 -18.39 10.31 23.77
CA THR A 30 -19.53 10.60 22.91
C THR A 30 -20.50 9.44 23.00
N ALA A 31 -21.70 9.69 23.53
CA ALA A 31 -22.78 8.72 23.57
C ALA A 31 -23.32 8.45 22.17
N THR A 32 -23.26 7.20 21.73
CA THR A 32 -23.95 6.68 20.54
C THR A 32 -25.45 6.60 20.83
N PRO A 33 -26.35 7.24 20.08
CA PRO A 33 -27.77 6.92 20.15
C PRO A 33 -28.04 5.61 19.39
N GLU A 34 -28.45 4.58 20.14
CA GLU A 34 -29.21 3.43 19.63
C GLU A 34 -30.57 3.88 19.10
N GLY A 35 -31.03 3.28 17.99
CA GLY A 35 -32.45 3.26 17.63
C GLY A 35 -32.75 3.50 16.16
N ALA A 36 -32.59 2.47 15.34
CA ALA A 36 -33.27 2.40 14.05
C ALA A 36 -34.76 2.12 14.29
N MET A 37 -35.63 3.10 14.00
CA MET A 37 -37.06 2.90 13.88
C MET A 37 -37.43 2.91 12.39
N PHE A 38 -37.72 1.73 11.83
CA PHE A 38 -38.36 1.59 10.54
C PHE A 38 -39.83 1.99 10.67
N ALA A 39 -40.22 3.14 10.10
CA ALA A 39 -41.62 3.51 9.92
C ALA A 39 -42.07 3.21 8.48
N LYS A 40 -42.98 2.25 8.37
CA LYS A 40 -43.80 1.94 7.20
C LYS A 40 -44.97 2.91 7.15
N ALA A 41 -45.21 3.56 6.01
CA ALA A 41 -46.51 4.15 5.68
C ALA A 41 -46.72 4.13 4.16
N ALA A 42 -47.88 3.61 3.77
CA ALA A 42 -48.34 3.40 2.42
C ALA A 42 -49.38 4.47 2.03
N GLY A 43 -49.48 4.73 0.72
CA GLY A 43 -50.72 5.04 0.03
C GLY A 43 -51.13 6.50 -0.09
N ALA A 44 -51.21 7.01 -1.33
CA ALA A 44 -52.48 7.32 -1.99
C ALA A 44 -52.27 7.79 -3.45
N GLU A 45 -53.09 7.22 -4.33
CA GLU A 45 -53.11 7.28 -5.80
C GLU A 45 -53.80 8.54 -6.39
N VAL A 46 -53.91 8.51 -7.73
CA VAL A 46 -54.90 9.10 -8.68
C VAL A 46 -54.40 10.32 -9.49
N ALA A 47 -54.58 10.46 -10.81
CA ALA A 47 -55.23 9.70 -11.90
C ALA A 47 -54.68 10.26 -13.25
N ALA A 48 -54.31 9.42 -14.23
CA ALA A 48 -55.08 8.92 -15.38
C ALA A 48 -55.16 9.84 -16.63
N ALA A 49 -54.76 9.27 -17.78
CA ALA A 49 -55.10 9.53 -19.21
C ALA A 49 -53.80 9.38 -20.05
N ASN A 50 -53.71 8.71 -21.21
CA ASN A 50 -54.69 8.29 -22.20
C ASN A 50 -54.00 7.33 -23.22
N LEU A 51 -54.65 6.21 -23.56
CA LEU A 51 -54.67 5.47 -24.84
C LEU A 51 -53.38 5.09 -25.63
N ALA A 52 -53.16 3.77 -25.76
CA ALA A 52 -52.38 3.07 -26.80
C ALA A 52 -53.15 3.03 -28.16
N PRO A 53 -52.71 2.36 -29.27
CA PRO A 53 -51.47 1.60 -29.57
C PRO A 53 -50.85 1.97 -30.96
N THR A 54 -49.71 1.37 -31.38
CA THR A 54 -49.45 0.88 -32.77
C THR A 54 -48.06 0.23 -32.91
N GLN A 55 -48.06 -0.97 -33.51
CA GLN A 55 -46.92 -1.82 -33.88
C GLN A 55 -46.21 -1.28 -35.14
N THR A 56 -44.93 -1.58 -35.41
CA THR A 56 -44.47 -2.74 -36.22
C THR A 56 -43.00 -2.46 -36.64
N PRO A 57 -42.13 -3.49 -36.83
CA PRO A 57 -40.68 -3.34 -37.02
C PRO A 57 -40.28 -3.07 -38.49
N VAL A 58 -39.04 -2.63 -38.70
CA VAL A 58 -38.41 -2.57 -40.04
C VAL A 58 -37.21 -3.52 -40.10
N PRO A 59 -37.24 -4.53 -40.98
CA PRO A 59 -36.06 -5.20 -41.49
C PRO A 59 -35.71 -4.76 -42.93
N LEU A 60 -34.49 -5.15 -43.33
CA LEU A 60 -34.01 -5.57 -44.65
C LEU A 60 -32.88 -4.75 -45.30
N SER A 61 -31.75 -5.45 -45.37
CA SER A 61 -30.56 -5.33 -46.21
C SER A 61 -30.83 -5.11 -47.71
N GLN A 62 -29.91 -4.43 -48.40
CA GLN A 62 -29.54 -4.55 -49.84
C GLN A 62 -28.16 -3.86 -50.01
N LEU A 63 -27.00 -4.51 -50.12
CA LEU A 63 -26.40 -5.44 -51.11
C LEU A 63 -25.77 -4.75 -52.36
N VAL A 64 -24.44 -4.95 -52.52
CA VAL A 64 -23.63 -5.01 -53.78
C VAL A 64 -23.32 -3.66 -54.47
N ALA A 65 -22.14 -3.34 -55.03
CA ALA A 65 -20.91 -3.99 -55.51
C ALA A 65 -19.82 -2.88 -55.64
N ALA A 66 -18.53 -3.02 -55.95
CA ALA A 66 -17.61 -4.09 -56.29
C ALA A 66 -16.18 -3.49 -56.25
N ALA A 67 -15.17 -4.36 -56.12
CA ALA A 67 -13.74 -4.07 -56.16
C ALA A 67 -13.21 -3.69 -57.57
N PRO A 68 -11.94 -3.26 -57.68
CA PRO A 68 -10.89 -4.14 -58.22
C PRO A 68 -9.63 -4.17 -57.31
N ALA A 69 -9.05 -5.33 -56.96
CA ALA A 69 -7.98 -6.07 -57.68
C ALA A 69 -6.76 -5.19 -58.03
N ALA A 70 -5.48 -5.43 -57.71
CA ALA A 70 -4.65 -6.51 -57.17
C ALA A 70 -3.24 -5.86 -56.89
N PRO A 71 -2.12 -6.54 -56.51
CA PRO A 71 -1.93 -7.98 -56.28
C PRO A 71 -1.25 -8.37 -54.95
N ALA A 72 -1.51 -9.62 -54.57
CA ALA A 72 -0.75 -10.39 -53.60
C ALA A 72 0.46 -11.01 -54.30
N GLU A 73 1.66 -10.90 -53.70
CA GLU A 73 2.74 -11.88 -53.81
C GLU A 73 3.79 -11.59 -52.72
N ALA A 74 4.27 -12.66 -52.07
CA ALA A 74 5.36 -12.73 -51.10
C ALA A 74 5.11 -12.20 -49.67
N ILE A 75 4.54 -13.04 -48.80
CA ILE A 75 5.32 -13.77 -47.77
C ILE A 75 4.45 -14.88 -47.15
N ALA A 76 4.27 -15.95 -47.92
CA ALA A 76 3.98 -17.27 -47.35
C ALA A 76 5.28 -17.81 -46.73
N ALA A 77 5.59 -17.39 -45.49
CA ALA A 77 6.72 -17.92 -44.71
C ALA A 77 6.69 -17.49 -43.22
N ALA A 78 5.52 -17.53 -42.56
CA ALA A 78 5.45 -17.27 -41.12
C ALA A 78 4.45 -18.21 -40.40
N ALA A 79 4.33 -19.44 -40.90
CA ALA A 79 3.54 -20.50 -40.27
C ALA A 79 4.40 -21.70 -39.79
N GLU A 80 5.73 -21.57 -39.81
CA GLU A 80 6.65 -22.57 -39.27
C GLU A 80 7.69 -21.90 -38.38
N GLN A 81 7.27 -21.50 -37.18
CA GLN A 81 8.15 -21.55 -36.01
C GLN A 81 7.32 -21.94 -34.77
N LEU A 82 6.63 -23.07 -34.89
CA LEU A 82 6.46 -24.00 -33.78
C LEU A 82 7.83 -24.68 -33.57
N ALA A 83 8.74 -24.03 -32.86
CA ALA A 83 9.92 -24.66 -32.29
C ALA A 83 10.39 -23.87 -31.07
N GLU A 84 10.37 -24.55 -29.94
CA GLU A 84 10.96 -24.19 -28.65
C GLU A 84 10.44 -22.92 -27.96
N ALA A 85 9.23 -23.02 -27.37
CA ALA A 85 9.04 -22.32 -26.10
C ALA A 85 10.10 -22.88 -25.12
N PRO A 86 10.94 -22.04 -24.48
CA PRO A 86 11.84 -22.53 -23.45
C PRO A 86 11.00 -23.25 -22.38
N PRO A 87 11.51 -24.33 -21.76
CA PRO A 87 10.73 -25.07 -20.77
C PRO A 87 10.20 -24.09 -19.74
N ALA A 88 8.88 -24.14 -19.52
CA ALA A 88 8.18 -23.33 -18.52
C ALA A 88 8.69 -23.58 -17.09
N ASP A 89 9.61 -24.52 -16.91
CA ASP A 89 10.32 -24.79 -15.66
C ASP A 89 11.53 -23.87 -15.41
N GLU A 90 12.02 -23.10 -16.40
CA GLU A 90 13.21 -22.24 -16.23
C GLU A 90 12.90 -20.74 -16.11
N VAL A 91 11.65 -20.32 -16.33
CA VAL A 91 11.19 -18.94 -16.02
C VAL A 91 10.69 -18.77 -14.58
N VAL A 92 10.64 -19.86 -13.79
CA VAL A 92 10.21 -19.82 -12.39
C VAL A 92 11.37 -20.03 -11.40
N ALA A 93 12.56 -20.37 -11.90
CA ALA A 93 13.76 -20.51 -11.09
C ALA A 93 14.51 -19.17 -11.00
N ALA A 94 14.29 -18.46 -9.88
CA ALA A 94 15.26 -17.52 -9.31
C ALA A 94 15.65 -16.29 -10.15
N GLN A 95 14.66 -15.44 -10.49
CA GLN A 95 14.92 -14.00 -10.46
C GLN A 95 14.92 -13.57 -8.99
N VAL A 96 15.99 -13.86 -8.24
CA VAL A 96 16.33 -13.07 -7.05
C VAL A 96 16.81 -11.71 -7.55
N SER A 97 15.91 -10.98 -8.21
CA SER A 97 16.20 -9.66 -8.72
C SER A 97 16.69 -8.81 -7.57
N ALA A 98 17.68 -7.97 -7.85
CA ALA A 98 18.12 -6.96 -6.92
C ALA A 98 16.89 -6.17 -6.46
N ARG A 99 16.81 -5.93 -5.15
CA ARG A 99 15.73 -5.14 -4.54
C ARG A 99 15.77 -3.74 -5.12
N ALA A 100 14.63 -3.24 -5.59
CA ALA A 100 14.50 -1.84 -5.98
C ALA A 100 14.44 -1.00 -4.69
N TRP A 101 15.53 -0.30 -4.39
CA TRP A 101 15.66 0.51 -3.18
C TRP A 101 15.96 1.96 -3.56
N ASP A 102 15.09 2.89 -3.17
CA ASP A 102 15.34 4.31 -3.36
C ASP A 102 16.53 4.76 -2.48
N PRO A 103 17.64 5.27 -3.05
CA PRO A 103 18.81 5.67 -2.29
C PRO A 103 18.53 6.82 -1.31
N ARG A 104 17.45 7.59 -1.49
CA ARG A 104 17.01 8.64 -0.55
C ARG A 104 16.56 8.07 0.78
N LEU A 105 16.10 6.81 0.82
CA LEU A 105 15.73 6.12 2.06
C LEU A 105 16.94 6.02 3.03
N ASN A 106 18.13 5.74 2.50
CA ASN A 106 19.35 5.72 3.31
C ASN A 106 19.67 7.11 3.88
N GLN A 107 19.45 8.17 3.11
CA GLN A 107 19.65 9.56 3.56
C GLN A 107 18.65 9.97 4.64
N LEU A 108 17.44 9.41 4.60
CA LEU A 108 16.42 9.57 5.63
C LEU A 108 16.67 8.75 6.89
N GLY A 109 17.73 7.93 6.92
CA GLY A 109 18.00 6.99 8.01
C GLY A 109 16.99 5.84 8.08
N VAL A 110 16.27 5.56 6.99
CA VAL A 110 15.41 4.38 6.87
C VAL A 110 16.30 3.19 6.56
N THR A 111 16.11 2.11 7.31
CA THR A 111 16.87 0.88 7.15
C THR A 111 15.95 -0.30 6.90
N LEU A 112 16.55 -1.35 6.36
CA LEU A 112 15.90 -2.63 6.18
C LEU A 112 16.48 -3.64 7.15
N ASN A 113 15.62 -4.26 7.94
CA ASN A 113 15.96 -5.44 8.71
C ASN A 113 15.52 -6.68 7.90
N GLU A 114 16.48 -7.44 7.40
CA GLU A 114 16.18 -8.64 6.62
C GLU A 114 15.62 -9.76 7.51
N ALA A 115 14.69 -10.53 6.98
CA ALA A 115 14.15 -11.71 7.66
C ALA A 115 15.27 -12.72 7.94
N ASN A 116 15.36 -13.19 9.18
CA ASN A 116 16.28 -14.27 9.54
C ASN A 116 15.66 -15.63 9.16
N VAL A 117 16.00 -16.13 7.97
CA VAL A 117 15.46 -17.39 7.42
C VAL A 117 16.55 -18.32 6.89
N GLY A 118 16.32 -19.61 7.07
CA GLY A 118 17.19 -20.65 6.54
C GLY A 118 17.01 -20.87 5.03
N PRO A 119 17.97 -21.53 4.36
CA PRO A 119 17.81 -21.91 2.96
C PRO A 119 16.59 -22.83 2.76
N GLY A 120 15.81 -22.61 1.71
CA GLY A 120 14.56 -23.33 1.43
C GLY A 120 13.33 -22.87 2.23
N GLN A 121 13.46 -21.88 3.12
CA GLN A 121 12.34 -21.33 3.89
C GLN A 121 11.64 -20.20 3.13
N GLN A 122 10.30 -20.20 3.15
CA GLN A 122 9.49 -19.10 2.64
C GLN A 122 9.46 -17.91 3.59
N TYR A 123 9.53 -16.71 3.05
CA TYR A 123 9.50 -15.45 3.78
C TYR A 123 8.93 -14.31 2.92
N TRP A 124 8.53 -13.23 3.57
CA TRP A 124 8.15 -11.99 2.90
C TRP A 124 9.38 -11.14 2.67
N ARG A 125 9.77 -10.97 1.40
CA ARG A 125 10.86 -10.09 1.00
C ARG A 125 10.30 -8.76 0.53
N LEU A 126 10.81 -7.65 1.04
CA LEU A 126 10.47 -6.32 0.52
C LEU A 126 11.23 -6.10 -0.80
N ILE A 127 10.58 -6.25 -1.94
CA ILE A 127 11.25 -6.20 -3.26
C ILE A 127 11.38 -4.79 -3.83
N ASP A 128 10.49 -3.87 -3.43
CA ASP A 128 10.50 -2.46 -3.85
C ASP A 128 10.21 -1.56 -2.64
N ALA A 129 11.04 -0.53 -2.46
CA ALA A 129 10.80 0.53 -1.49
C ALA A 129 11.17 1.88 -2.10
N ARG A 130 10.17 2.76 -2.16
CA ARG A 130 10.31 4.12 -2.69
C ARG A 130 9.77 5.16 -1.72
N TRP A 131 10.35 6.34 -1.78
CA TRP A 131 9.96 7.51 -0.98
C TRP A 131 9.50 8.63 -1.91
N THR A 132 8.63 9.50 -1.41
CA THR A 132 8.19 10.71 -2.12
C THR A 132 8.28 11.90 -1.19
N ASP A 133 8.91 12.98 -1.63
CA ASP A 133 8.97 14.21 -0.85
C ASP A 133 7.62 14.94 -0.78
N GLU A 134 7.59 16.10 -0.13
CA GLU A 134 6.37 16.89 0.05
C GLU A 134 5.70 17.28 -1.27
N SER A 135 6.50 17.62 -2.28
CA SER A 135 6.00 18.01 -3.61
C SER A 135 5.48 16.78 -4.36
N GLU A 136 6.25 15.70 -4.38
CA GLU A 136 5.89 14.44 -5.04
C GLU A 136 4.66 13.77 -4.42
N SER A 137 4.53 13.86 -3.09
CA SER A 137 3.43 13.24 -2.34
C SER A 137 2.10 13.98 -2.52
N GLY A 138 2.12 15.23 -3.01
CA GLY A 138 0.91 16.02 -3.26
C GLY A 138 0.09 16.24 -1.99
N GLY A 139 0.76 16.46 -0.85
CA GLY A 139 0.14 16.64 0.46
C GLY A 139 -0.32 15.36 1.17
N LYS A 140 -0.07 14.18 0.59
CA LYS A 140 -0.35 12.89 1.25
C LYS A 140 0.75 12.57 2.27
N HIS A 141 0.40 11.81 3.31
CA HIS A 141 1.35 11.37 4.33
C HIS A 141 1.22 9.87 4.67
N HIS A 142 1.25 9.01 3.66
CA HIS A 142 0.86 7.61 3.84
C HIS A 142 2.02 6.63 3.66
N ILE A 143 1.92 5.49 4.32
CA ILE A 143 2.63 4.27 3.95
C ILE A 143 1.66 3.44 3.10
N TYR A 144 2.05 3.18 1.86
CA TYR A 144 1.34 2.33 0.93
C TYR A 144 2.05 0.98 0.86
N VAL A 145 1.31 -0.10 1.04
CA VAL A 145 1.88 -1.46 1.04
C VAL A 145 1.13 -2.33 0.04
N GLU A 146 1.93 -3.00 -0.79
CA GLU A 146 1.52 -4.00 -1.75
C GLU A 146 2.07 -5.35 -1.30
N VAL A 147 1.27 -6.41 -1.37
CA VAL A 147 1.73 -7.75 -1.01
C VAL A 147 1.40 -8.72 -2.12
N LEU A 148 2.46 -9.34 -2.65
CA LEU A 148 2.43 -10.18 -3.83
C LEU A 148 2.75 -11.64 -3.48
N ASP A 149 2.15 -12.58 -4.20
CA ASP A 149 2.52 -13.99 -4.17
C ASP A 149 3.84 -14.26 -4.94
N GLU A 150 4.25 -15.52 -4.98
CA GLU A 150 5.47 -15.97 -5.66
C GLU A 150 5.43 -15.69 -7.18
N SER A 151 4.22 -15.57 -7.76
CA SER A 151 4.00 -15.26 -9.18
C SER A 151 3.87 -13.76 -9.46
N GLY A 152 3.89 -12.91 -8.43
CA GLY A 152 3.73 -11.46 -8.55
C GLY A 152 2.27 -10.98 -8.54
N ASN A 153 1.29 -11.83 -8.19
CA ASN A 153 -0.11 -11.42 -8.08
C ASN A 153 -0.40 -10.87 -6.68
N ARG A 154 -1.24 -9.83 -6.61
CA ARG A 154 -1.70 -9.29 -5.32
C ARG A 154 -2.40 -10.35 -4.50
N ILE A 155 -2.03 -10.44 -3.23
CA ILE A 155 -2.73 -11.22 -2.22
C ILE A 155 -3.69 -10.27 -1.48
N VAL A 156 -4.96 -10.63 -1.44
CA VAL A 156 -6.01 -9.94 -0.68
C VAL A 156 -6.21 -10.65 0.65
N GLY A 157 -6.46 -9.90 1.72
CA GLY A 157 -6.67 -10.43 3.06
C GLY A 157 -5.39 -10.68 3.86
N GLN A 158 -4.22 -10.38 3.29
CA GLN A 158 -2.93 -10.61 3.94
C GLN A 158 -2.69 -9.54 5.03
N PRO A 159 -2.48 -9.93 6.30
CA PRO A 159 -2.18 -8.98 7.37
C PRO A 159 -0.84 -8.28 7.17
N VAL A 160 -0.87 -6.95 7.30
CA VAL A 160 0.28 -6.04 7.34
C VAL A 160 0.24 -5.29 8.65
N THR A 161 1.35 -5.27 9.37
CA THR A 161 1.48 -4.58 10.65
C THR A 161 2.38 -3.36 10.53
N VAL A 162 1.91 -2.25 11.10
CA VAL A 162 2.69 -1.03 11.30
C VAL A 162 2.85 -0.80 12.80
N THR A 163 4.09 -0.73 13.27
CA THR A 163 4.43 -0.55 14.69
C THR A 163 5.08 0.82 14.90
N TRP A 164 4.75 1.48 16.02
CA TRP A 164 5.38 2.70 16.51
C TRP A 164 5.66 2.60 18.02
N ALA A 165 6.22 3.64 18.62
CA ALA A 165 6.72 3.59 20.00
C ALA A 165 5.70 3.14 21.06
N GLU A 166 4.41 3.46 20.88
CA GLU A 166 3.36 3.23 21.87
C GLU A 166 2.38 2.11 21.47
N GLY A 167 2.49 1.56 20.26
CA GLY A 167 1.55 0.55 19.80
C GLY A 167 1.81 0.04 18.39
N ALA A 168 0.87 -0.77 17.92
CA ALA A 168 0.87 -1.31 16.57
C ALA A 168 -0.56 -1.34 16.03
N THR A 169 -0.67 -1.34 14.71
CA THR A 169 -1.93 -1.62 14.02
C THR A 169 -1.69 -2.69 12.97
N THR A 170 -2.64 -3.58 12.82
CA THR A 170 -2.62 -4.63 11.80
C THR A 170 -3.87 -4.48 10.95
N GLY A 171 -3.69 -4.39 9.63
CA GLY A 171 -4.80 -4.38 8.69
C GLY A 171 -4.57 -5.39 7.57
N ALA A 172 -5.66 -5.81 6.94
CA ALA A 172 -5.61 -6.73 5.82
C ALA A 172 -5.42 -5.96 4.50
N THR A 173 -4.70 -6.54 3.55
CA THR A 173 -4.64 -6.04 2.17
C THR A 173 -6.02 -6.12 1.49
N GLU A 174 -6.34 -5.11 0.69
CA GLU A 174 -7.63 -4.97 0.03
C GLU A 174 -7.51 -5.16 -1.50
N ASP A 175 -8.60 -5.61 -2.12
CA ASP A 175 -8.71 -5.62 -3.57
C ASP A 175 -9.02 -4.21 -4.08
N LYS A 176 -7.98 -3.55 -4.61
CA LYS A 176 -8.05 -2.19 -5.16
C LYS A 176 -7.47 -2.21 -6.55
N ARG A 177 -8.14 -1.54 -7.48
CA ARG A 177 -7.63 -1.46 -8.85
C ARG A 177 -6.32 -0.66 -8.88
N ALA A 178 -5.33 -1.14 -9.63
CA ALA A 178 -4.13 -0.36 -9.92
C ALA A 178 -4.51 1.05 -10.44
N PRO A 179 -3.82 2.12 -10.02
CA PRO A 179 -2.54 2.14 -9.32
C PRO A 179 -2.63 2.13 -7.78
N ASP A 180 -3.81 1.94 -7.18
CA ASP A 180 -3.95 1.96 -5.73
C ASP A 180 -3.33 0.73 -5.06
N TYR A 181 -2.61 0.96 -3.97
CA TYR A 181 -1.94 -0.10 -3.19
C TYR A 181 -2.93 -0.84 -2.29
N ALA A 182 -2.62 -2.10 -2.01
CA ALA A 182 -3.52 -2.98 -1.29
C ALA A 182 -3.79 -2.52 0.16
N PHE A 183 -2.82 -1.91 0.83
CA PHE A 183 -2.94 -1.42 2.21
C PHE A 183 -2.40 0.01 2.35
N ASN A 184 -3.14 0.86 3.06
CA ASN A 184 -2.80 2.28 3.24
C ASN A 184 -2.81 2.63 4.73
N PHE A 185 -1.75 3.25 5.22
CA PHE A 185 -1.64 3.72 6.60
C PHE A 185 -1.27 5.21 6.66
N GLN A 186 -2.05 6.02 7.37
CA GLN A 186 -1.80 7.45 7.57
C GLN A 186 -0.77 7.65 8.68
N MET A 187 0.32 8.36 8.37
CA MET A 187 1.37 8.70 9.34
C MET A 187 1.06 10.02 10.06
N TYR A 188 1.31 10.06 11.36
CA TYR A 188 1.11 11.25 12.19
C TYR A 188 2.37 11.68 12.94
N ALA A 189 3.37 10.80 13.05
CA ALA A 189 4.61 11.08 13.75
C ALA A 189 5.76 11.36 12.78
N ALA A 190 6.55 12.39 13.10
CA ALA A 190 7.78 12.72 12.42
C ALA A 190 8.95 11.83 12.85
N GLY A 191 10.05 11.89 12.11
CA GLY A 191 11.24 11.12 12.41
C GLY A 191 11.04 9.62 12.17
N TYR A 192 11.76 8.82 12.93
CA TYR A 192 11.92 7.37 12.72
C TYR A 192 10.81 6.52 13.37
N ALA A 193 9.58 7.04 13.38
CA ALA A 193 8.52 6.57 14.26
C ALA A 193 7.98 5.18 13.89
N TYR A 194 8.02 4.79 12.62
CA TYR A 194 7.29 3.63 12.12
C TYR A 194 8.19 2.50 11.65
N ARG A 195 7.71 1.29 11.91
CA ARG A 195 8.20 0.01 11.38
C ARG A 195 7.08 -0.68 10.64
N VAL A 196 7.40 -1.38 9.55
CA VAL A 196 6.39 -2.05 8.71
C VAL A 196 6.87 -3.45 8.35
N HIS A 197 6.01 -4.44 8.54
CA HIS A 197 6.24 -5.83 8.14
C HIS A 197 4.93 -6.52 7.74
N VAL A 198 5.04 -7.66 7.07
CA VAL A 198 3.90 -8.51 6.68
C VAL A 198 3.84 -9.72 7.61
N ASP A 199 2.67 -10.03 8.15
CA ASP A 199 2.52 -11.13 9.12
C ASP A 199 2.37 -12.50 8.44
N GLY A 200 2.40 -13.57 9.25
CA GLY A 200 2.12 -14.95 8.84
C GLY A 200 3.34 -15.76 8.37
N LEU A 201 4.41 -15.10 7.92
CA LEU A 201 5.73 -15.70 7.65
C LEU A 201 6.81 -14.79 8.24
N PRO A 202 8.06 -15.25 8.42
CA PRO A 202 9.18 -14.33 8.62
C PRO A 202 9.16 -13.25 7.54
N SER A 203 9.35 -12.00 7.93
CA SER A 203 9.24 -10.85 7.03
C SER A 203 10.43 -9.95 7.18
N ASP A 204 10.85 -9.38 6.06
CA ASP A 204 11.63 -8.17 6.08
C ASP A 204 10.85 -7.07 6.80
N GLU A 205 11.54 -6.26 7.59
CA GLU A 205 10.96 -5.13 8.31
C GLU A 205 11.61 -3.84 7.79
N LEU A 206 10.80 -2.91 7.29
CA LEU A 206 11.26 -1.56 7.03
C LEU A 206 11.23 -0.78 8.34
N VAL A 207 12.32 -0.11 8.67
CA VAL A 207 12.51 0.57 9.96
C VAL A 207 12.83 2.03 9.75
N GLY A 208 12.18 2.88 10.54
CA GLY A 208 12.51 4.30 10.62
C GLY A 208 11.76 5.15 9.59
N ALA A 209 10.59 4.70 9.13
CA ALA A 209 9.67 5.55 8.37
C ALA A 209 9.03 6.61 9.27
N GLY A 210 8.59 7.72 8.67
CA GLY A 210 7.77 8.75 9.32
C GLY A 210 7.82 10.07 8.58
N LEU A 211 7.09 11.07 9.10
CA LEU A 211 7.06 12.40 8.48
C LEU A 211 8.43 13.08 8.51
N GLY A 212 8.64 14.02 7.61
CA GLY A 212 9.89 14.77 7.50
C GLY A 212 10.53 14.69 6.12
N SER A 213 11.53 15.53 5.90
CA SER A 213 12.39 15.49 4.72
C SER A 213 13.79 15.00 5.08
N ILE A 214 14.65 14.86 4.08
CA ILE A 214 16.08 14.54 4.28
C ILE A 214 16.75 15.60 5.18
N GLU A 215 16.43 16.88 4.96
CA GLU A 215 17.01 18.00 5.70
C GLU A 215 16.33 18.23 7.05
N GLN A 216 15.02 17.96 7.12
CA GLN A 216 14.16 18.27 8.27
C GLN A 216 13.44 17.01 8.74
N ARG A 217 14.23 16.00 9.16
CA ARG A 217 13.73 14.67 9.50
C ARG A 217 12.73 14.64 10.66
N MET A 218 12.82 15.60 11.60
CA MET A 218 11.98 15.68 12.81
C MET A 218 10.77 16.61 12.67
N TYR A 219 10.48 17.10 11.46
CA TYR A 219 9.34 17.98 11.21
C TYR A 219 8.17 17.20 10.61
N GLY A 220 6.94 17.68 10.86
CA GLY A 220 5.70 17.10 10.32
C GLY A 220 5.49 17.39 8.83
N ILE A 221 6.51 17.19 8.01
CA ILE A 221 6.46 17.41 6.56
C ILE A 221 5.79 16.19 5.92
N HIS A 222 4.77 16.45 5.09
CA HIS A 222 4.04 15.40 4.40
C HIS A 222 4.95 14.66 3.44
N THR A 223 4.94 13.34 3.52
CA THR A 223 5.74 12.45 2.68
C THR A 223 5.08 11.09 2.63
N SER A 224 5.25 10.35 1.55
CA SER A 224 4.74 8.98 1.46
C SER A 224 5.83 7.96 1.17
N TYR A 225 5.62 6.76 1.70
CA TYR A 225 6.42 5.58 1.44
C TYR A 225 5.57 4.59 0.65
N TYR A 226 6.15 3.91 -0.33
CA TYR A 226 5.48 2.84 -1.05
C TYR A 226 6.35 1.61 -1.02
N LEU A 227 5.76 0.51 -0.55
CA LEU A 227 6.44 -0.72 -0.19
C LEU A 227 5.77 -1.86 -0.94
N THR A 228 6.57 -2.72 -1.56
CA THR A 228 6.06 -3.95 -2.21
C THR A 228 6.75 -5.15 -1.62
N TYR A 229 5.98 -6.00 -0.96
CA TYR A 229 6.44 -7.29 -0.43
C TYR A 229 6.08 -8.40 -1.41
N GLN A 230 6.96 -9.37 -1.54
CA GLN A 230 6.71 -10.57 -2.32
C GLN A 230 7.02 -11.80 -1.49
N LYS A 231 6.14 -12.80 -1.56
CA LYS A 231 6.43 -14.12 -1.02
C LYS A 231 7.54 -14.75 -1.83
N VAL A 232 8.63 -15.17 -1.18
CA VAL A 232 9.76 -15.80 -1.84
C VAL A 232 10.30 -16.95 -0.98
N THR A 233 10.96 -17.90 -1.64
CA THR A 233 11.72 -18.95 -0.96
C THR A 233 13.19 -18.57 -0.94
N LYS A 234 13.86 -18.64 0.22
CA LYS A 234 15.30 -18.37 0.33
C LYS A 234 16.07 -19.42 -0.48
N ALA A 235 16.95 -18.97 -1.37
CA ALA A 235 17.80 -19.86 -2.17
C ALA A 235 18.64 -20.79 -1.27
N GLN A 236 18.89 -22.00 -1.75
CA GLN A 236 19.70 -23.01 -1.07
C GLN A 236 21.19 -22.69 -1.09
#